data_AF-A0A3B9J476-F1
#
_entry.id   AF-A0A3B9J476-F1
#
_cell.length_a   1.000
_cell.length_b   1.000
_cell.length_c   1.000
_cell.angle_alpha   90.00
_cell.angle_beta   90.00
_cell.angle_gamma   90.00
#
_symmetry.space_group_name_H-M   'P 1'
#
loop_
_entity.id
_entity.type
_entity.pdbx_description
1 polymer ?
#
loop_
_entity_poly.entity_id
_entity_poly.type
_entity_poly.pdbx_seq_one_letter_code
_entity_poly.pdbx_strand_id
1 'polypeptide(L)'
;MLAGLPVLCTDDIDAGMERASKVWQMYGTLPSYRAMLDHEGLAGPEEIAIVGNEAEIKDRLQAAFDAGADDVIVAEFGGDPDQRDRTRAALASLL
;
A
#
# COMPACT_ATOMS: atom_id res chain seq x y z
N MET A 1 -13.14 11.50 -0.30
CA MET A 1 -12.07 11.29 0.70
C MET A 1 -10.83 10.82 -0.04
N LEU A 2 -9.64 11.30 0.34
CA LEU A 2 -8.38 10.93 -0.31
C LEU A 2 -7.64 9.93 0.57
N ALA A 3 -7.33 8.75 0.02
CA ALA A 3 -6.61 7.68 0.72
C ALA A 3 -5.19 7.51 0.15
N GLY A 4 -4.16 7.56 1.00
CA GLY A 4 -2.78 7.26 0.62
C GLY A 4 -2.43 5.81 0.96
N LEU A 5 -2.20 4.97 -0.05
CA LEU A 5 -1.95 3.53 0.13
C LEU A 5 -0.54 3.15 -0.36
N PRO A 6 0.31 2.56 0.48
CA PRO A 6 1.55 1.95 0.03
C PRO A 6 1.24 0.68 -0.76
N VAL A 7 1.78 0.54 -1.98
CA VAL A 7 1.52 -0.63 -2.83
C VAL A 7 2.83 -1.23 -3.35
N LEU A 8 2.92 -2.56 -3.32
CA LEU A 8 4.00 -3.33 -3.94
C LEU A 8 3.45 -4.58 -4.61
N CYS A 9 3.63 -4.67 -5.93
CA CYS A 9 3.36 -5.88 -6.68
C CYS A 9 4.56 -6.85 -6.60
N THR A 10 4.34 -8.00 -5.99
CA THR A 10 5.34 -9.08 -5.85
C THR A 10 4.65 -10.41 -5.61
N ASP A 11 5.28 -11.50 -6.06
CA ASP A 11 4.84 -12.86 -5.73
C ASP A 11 5.43 -13.33 -4.38
N ASP A 12 6.47 -12.64 -3.88
CA ASP A 12 7.09 -12.87 -2.57
C ASP A 12 6.50 -11.90 -1.54
N ILE A 13 5.39 -12.31 -0.93
CA ILE A 13 4.65 -11.53 0.05
C ILE A 13 5.49 -11.28 1.30
N ASP A 14 6.22 -12.29 1.78
CA ASP A 14 7.03 -12.20 2.99
C ASP A 14 8.14 -11.16 2.82
N ALA A 15 8.88 -11.20 1.70
CA ALA A 15 9.89 -10.21 1.39
C ALA A 15 9.30 -8.81 1.17
N GLY A 16 8.12 -8.74 0.55
CA GLY A 16 7.40 -7.48 0.34
C GLY A 16 6.95 -6.82 1.65
N MET A 17 6.45 -7.62 2.60
CA MET A 17 6.05 -7.16 3.93
C MET A 17 7.25 -6.76 4.78
N GLU A 18 8.36 -7.52 4.76
CA GLU A 18 9.59 -7.13 5.44
C GLU A 18 10.12 -5.79 4.90
N ARG A 19 10.04 -5.59 3.58
CA ARG A 19 10.40 -4.34 2.94
C ARG A 19 9.46 -3.20 3.33
N ALA A 20 8.16 -3.44 3.34
CA ALA A 20 7.17 -2.46 3.78
C ALA A 20 7.48 -1.99 5.20
N SER A 21 7.75 -2.94 6.11
CA SER A 21 8.15 -2.61 7.49
C SER A 21 9.41 -1.75 7.52
N LYS A 22 10.45 -2.05 6.73
CA LYS A 22 11.69 -1.23 6.66
C LYS A 22 11.48 0.17 6.09
N VAL A 23 10.72 0.30 4.99
CA VAL A 23 10.49 1.57 4.29
C VAL A 23 9.57 2.48 5.10
N TRP A 24 8.53 1.89 5.69
CA TRP A 24 7.48 2.62 6.40
C TRP A 24 7.67 2.64 7.92
N GLN A 25 8.70 1.99 8.47
CA GLN A 25 9.09 2.09 9.88
C GLN A 25 9.30 3.54 10.33
N MET A 26 9.84 4.38 9.45
CA MET A 26 10.07 5.80 9.74
C MET A 26 8.76 6.61 9.81
N TYR A 27 7.67 6.14 9.21
CA TYR A 27 6.35 6.75 9.34
C TYR A 27 5.68 6.39 10.68
N GLY A 28 5.89 5.17 11.20
CA GLY A 28 5.39 4.75 12.52
C GLY A 28 6.03 5.47 13.72
N THR A 29 7.14 6.19 13.51
CA THR A 29 7.81 7.01 14.53
C THR A 29 7.39 8.49 14.49
N LEU A 30 6.67 8.93 13.45
CA LEU A 30 6.16 10.30 13.36
C LEU A 30 4.83 10.42 14.14
N PRO A 31 4.75 11.28 15.18
CA PRO A 31 3.56 11.40 16.04
C PRO A 31 2.27 11.65 15.27
N SER A 32 2.33 12.43 14.18
CA SER A 32 1.16 12.77 13.36
C SER A 32 0.61 11.59 12.54
N TYR A 33 1.46 10.62 12.18
CA TYR A 33 1.04 9.45 11.40
C TYR A 33 0.52 8.34 12.31
N ARG A 34 1.12 8.21 13.50
CA ARG A 34 0.63 7.33 14.57
C ARG A 34 -0.77 7.74 15.04
N ALA A 35 -1.04 9.04 15.14
CA ALA A 35 -2.38 9.55 15.43
C ALA A 35 -3.41 9.22 14.34
N MET A 36 -3.01 9.14 13.07
CA MET A 36 -3.87 8.72 11.97
C MET A 36 -4.14 7.21 12.00
N LEU A 37 -3.11 6.41 12.28
CA LEU A 37 -3.22 4.94 12.45
C LEU A 37 -4.12 4.57 13.64
N ASP A 38 -3.93 5.23 14.78
CA ASP A 38 -4.74 5.02 15.98
C ASP A 38 -6.21 5.47 15.77
N HIS A 39 -6.45 6.48 14.92
CA HIS A 39 -7.80 6.95 14.59
C HIS A 39 -8.58 5.98 13.68
N GLU A 40 -7.87 5.29 12.78
CA GLU A 40 -8.44 4.25 11.90
C GLU A 40 -8.48 2.86 12.56
N GLY A 41 -7.96 2.71 13.79
CA GLY A 41 -7.98 1.47 14.56
C GLY A 41 -6.98 0.40 14.10
N LEU A 42 -5.94 0.80 13.36
CA LEU A 42 -4.95 -0.10 12.75
C LEU A 42 -3.68 -0.18 13.60
N ALA A 43 -3.14 -1.38 13.79
CA ALA A 43 -2.03 -1.63 14.72
C ALA A 43 -0.67 -1.14 14.19
N GLY A 44 -0.55 -0.87 12.89
CA GLY A 44 0.68 -0.38 12.28
C GLY A 44 0.55 -0.05 10.79
N PRO A 45 1.55 0.64 10.21
CA PRO A 45 1.56 1.01 8.78
C PRO A 45 1.60 -0.20 7.84
N GLU A 46 2.05 -1.35 8.34
CA GLU A 46 2.02 -2.64 7.66
C GLU A 46 0.61 -3.21 7.45
N GLU A 47 -0.40 -2.78 8.22
CA GLU A 47 -1.80 -3.14 7.97
C GLU A 47 -2.46 -2.30 6.86
N ILE A 48 -1.85 -1.16 6.49
CA ILE A 48 -2.29 -0.30 5.36
C ILE A 48 -1.59 -0.69 4.06
N ALA A 49 -0.38 -1.26 4.14
CA ALA A 49 0.38 -1.64 2.96
C ALA A 49 -0.31 -2.77 2.18
N ILE A 50 -0.52 -2.55 0.89
CA ILE A 50 -1.01 -3.55 -0.05
C ILE A 50 0.21 -4.21 -0.70
N VAL A 51 0.52 -5.43 -0.25
CA VAL A 51 1.54 -6.29 -0.85
C VAL A 51 0.84 -7.52 -1.41
N GLY A 52 1.00 -7.77 -2.70
CA GLY A 52 0.27 -8.83 -3.38
C GLY A 52 0.64 -8.95 -4.84
N ASN A 53 0.07 -9.93 -5.52
CA ASN A 53 0.08 -9.97 -6.97
C ASN A 53 -0.88 -8.91 -7.57
N GLU A 54 -0.90 -8.81 -8.90
CA GLU A 54 -1.69 -7.82 -9.63
C GLU A 54 -3.19 -7.91 -9.32
N ALA A 55 -3.74 -9.13 -9.17
CA ALA A 55 -5.16 -9.33 -8.87
C ALA A 55 -5.50 -8.94 -7.43
N GLU A 56 -4.64 -9.30 -6.47
CA GLU A 56 -4.83 -8.92 -5.06
C GLU A 56 -4.76 -7.39 -4.87
N ILE A 57 -3.83 -6.73 -5.57
CA ILE A 57 -3.73 -5.26 -5.57
C ILE A 57 -5.02 -4.65 -6.12
N LYS A 58 -5.52 -5.19 -7.24
CA LYS A 58 -6.76 -4.74 -7.86
C LYS A 58 -7.94 -4.83 -6.91
N ASP A 59 -8.14 -5.98 -6.28
CA ASP A 59 -9.26 -6.23 -5.38
C ASP A 59 -9.21 -5.32 -4.15
N ARG A 60 -8.01 -5.09 -3.59
CA ARG A 60 -7.82 -4.20 -2.43
C ARG A 60 -8.07 -2.73 -2.77
N LEU A 61 -7.61 -2.28 -3.94
CA LEU A 61 -7.88 -0.92 -4.41
C LEU A 61 -9.37 -0.72 -4.69
N GLN A 62 -10.03 -1.69 -5.32
CA GLN A 62 -11.48 -1.65 -5.53
C GLN A 62 -12.24 -1.58 -4.21
N ALA A 63 -11.85 -2.37 -3.21
CA ALA A 63 -12.46 -2.31 -1.88
C ALA A 63 -12.32 -0.94 -1.21
N ALA A 64 -11.22 -0.21 -1.46
CA ALA A 64 -11.05 1.15 -0.94
C ALA A 64 -12.02 2.14 -1.60
N PHE A 65 -12.24 2.03 -2.92
CA PHE A 65 -13.26 2.82 -3.63
C PHE A 65 -14.67 2.46 -3.17
N ASP A 66 -14.97 1.18 -3.00
CA ASP A 66 -16.27 0.69 -2.52
C ASP A 66 -16.56 1.16 -1.08
N ALA A 67 -15.52 1.37 -0.27
CA ALA A 67 -15.62 1.96 1.07
C ALA A 67 -15.84 3.48 1.06
N GLY A 68 -15.83 4.14 -0.11
CA GLY A 68 -16.11 5.57 -0.27
C GLY A 68 -14.88 6.46 -0.47
N ALA A 69 -13.72 5.90 -0.82
CA ALA A 69 -12.62 6.70 -1.32
C ALA A 69 -13.01 7.31 -2.69
N ASP A 70 -12.86 8.63 -2.83
CA ASP A 70 -13.06 9.32 -4.12
C ASP A 70 -11.74 9.33 -4.92
N ASP A 71 -10.62 9.46 -4.22
CA ASP A 71 -9.28 9.50 -4.78
C ASP A 71 -8.35 8.59 -3.97
N VAL A 72 -7.53 7.80 -4.69
CA VAL A 72 -6.48 6.97 -4.07
C VAL A 72 -5.13 7.41 -4.61
N ILE A 73 -4.22 7.82 -3.70
CA ILE A 73 -2.82 8.06 -4.01
C ILE A 73 -2.03 6.80 -3.66
N VAL A 74 -1.35 6.25 -4.66
CA VAL A 74 -0.50 5.07 -4.47
C VAL A 74 0.96 5.48 -4.27
N ALA A 75 1.56 5.01 -3.18
CA ALA A 75 2.98 5.12 -2.93
C ALA A 75 3.67 3.78 -3.25
N GLU A 76 4.27 3.68 -4.43
CA GLU A 76 5.06 2.49 -4.81
C GLU A 76 6.38 2.43 -4.03
N PHE A 77 6.74 1.24 -3.53
CA PHE A 77 7.97 1.06 -2.76
C PHE A 77 8.85 -0.11 -3.23
N GLY A 78 8.67 -0.54 -4.48
CA GLY A 78 9.47 -1.59 -5.12
C GLY A 78 10.99 -1.36 -5.04
N GLY A 79 11.71 -2.44 -4.74
CA GLY A 79 13.16 -2.43 -4.54
C GLY A 79 13.99 -2.49 -5.80
N ASP A 80 13.40 -2.98 -6.88
CA ASP A 80 14.02 -3.13 -8.19
C ASP A 80 13.09 -2.58 -9.29
N PRO A 81 13.61 -2.40 -10.53
CA PRO A 81 12.83 -1.90 -11.65
C PRO A 81 11.64 -2.80 -12.02
N ASP A 82 11.79 -4.12 -11.95
CA ASP A 82 10.75 -5.07 -12.35
C ASP A 82 9.53 -4.98 -11.42
N GLN A 83 9.75 -4.89 -10.11
CA GLN A 83 8.69 -4.68 -9.11
C GLN A 83 7.95 -3.36 -9.33
N ARG A 84 8.66 -2.30 -9.71
CA ARG A 84 8.04 -1.00 -10.01
C ARG A 84 7.20 -1.08 -11.27
N ASP A 85 7.72 -1.69 -12.33
CA ASP A 85 7.02 -1.84 -13.59
C ASP A 85 5.78 -2.73 -13.43
N ARG A 86 5.88 -3.84 -12.68
CA ARG A 86 4.72 -4.68 -12.32
C ARG A 86 3.68 -3.92 -11.50
N THR A 87 4.11 -3.15 -10.50
CA THR A 87 3.19 -2.34 -9.68
C THR A 87 2.46 -1.32 -10.55
N ARG A 88 3.17 -0.62 -11.44
CA ARG A 88 2.56 0.34 -12.36
C ARG A 88 1.65 -0.32 -13.39
N ALA A 89 2.01 -1.50 -13.90
CA ALA A 89 1.15 -2.25 -14.81
C ALA A 89 -0.16 -2.68 -14.13
N ALA A 90 -0.09 -3.13 -12.87
CA ALA A 90 -1.27 -3.45 -12.07
C ALA A 90 -2.17 -2.22 -11.90
N LEU A 91 -1.59 -1.07 -11.55
CA LEU A 91 -2.32 0.19 -11.40
C LEU A 91 -2.90 0.71 -12.72
N ALA A 92 -2.17 0.60 -13.82
CA ALA A 92 -2.65 1.02 -15.13
C ALA A 92 -3.82 0.16 -15.63
N SER A 93 -3.92 -1.10 -15.19
CA SER A 93 -5.04 -1.99 -15.54
C SER A 93 -6.38 -1.63 -14.87
N LEU A 94 -6.35 -0.68 -13.93
CA LEU A 94 -7.52 -0.17 -13.21
C LEU A 94 -8.13 1.10 -13.85
N LEU A 95 -7.43 1.74 -14.79
CA LEU A 95 -7.88 2.91 -15.56
C LEU A 95 -8.56 2.50 -16.86
#